data_AF-A0ABC8RS48-F1
#
_entry.id   AF-A0ABC8RS48-F1
#
_cell.length_a   1.000
_cell.length_b   1.000
_cell.length_c   1.000
_cell.angle_alpha   90.00
_cell.angle_beta   90.00
_cell.angle_gamma   90.00
#
_symmetry.space_group_name_H-M   'P 1'
#
loop_
_entity.id
_entity.type
_entity.pdbx_description
1 polymer ?
#
loop_
_entity_poly.entity_id
_entity_poly.type
_entity_poly.pdbx_seq_one_letter_code
_entity_poly.pdbx_strand_id
1 'polypeptide(L)'
;MIVFRAQDMARPLRTLSTKEFRHFANKVGNLERPFLKEFFPRWVGSCGCPVLQMGFSYNKRKNMVELAVLRACTATPDVSAGVPNGNPDSGNGEGDVGWPGMMSIRVHELDGMYDHPILPMAGETWQLLEIQCHSKLAAKRFPKPKKGSKPDGSDDNGDAVSTLDMRSNSDSPLLWLRADPEMEYLAEIHFNQPVQMWINQLEKDRDVVAQSHAIQILEALPQLSFSVVNALNNFLSDSKAFWRVRIEAAFALANTASEETDWAGLFHLVKFYKSRRFDANIGLPKPNDFHDFPEYFVLENIRNSLLCFPLASLRFQW
;
A
#
# COMPACT_ATOMS: atom_id res chain seq x y z
N MET A 1 21.92 -9.59 -34.08
CA MET A 1 23.39 -9.64 -33.85
C MET A 1 23.84 -10.83 -32.99
N ILE A 2 23.15 -11.17 -31.90
CA ILE A 2 23.49 -12.35 -31.06
C ILE A 2 23.07 -13.66 -31.77
N VAL A 3 21.85 -13.73 -32.30
CA VAL A 3 21.32 -14.91 -33.02
C VAL A 3 22.12 -15.21 -34.30
N PHE A 4 22.57 -14.18 -35.02
CA PHE A 4 23.38 -14.35 -36.25
C PHE A 4 24.78 -14.91 -36.00
N ARG A 5 25.36 -14.71 -34.81
CA ARG A 5 26.68 -15.30 -34.46
C ARG A 5 26.59 -16.77 -34.07
N ALA A 6 25.42 -17.27 -33.68
CA ALA A 6 25.20 -18.70 -33.46
C ALA A 6 25.13 -19.50 -34.77
N GLN A 7 25.00 -18.82 -35.91
CA GLN A 7 24.98 -19.41 -37.26
C GLN A 7 26.38 -19.50 -37.90
N ASP A 8 27.42 -18.98 -37.25
CA ASP A 8 28.78 -19.07 -37.74
C ASP A 8 29.28 -20.53 -37.68
N MET A 9 29.41 -21.17 -38.84
CA MET A 9 29.81 -22.58 -38.98
C MET A 9 31.25 -22.85 -38.55
N ALA A 10 32.07 -21.81 -38.35
CA ALA A 10 33.45 -21.92 -37.89
C ALA A 10 33.59 -21.99 -36.36
N ARG A 11 32.53 -21.75 -35.58
CA ARG A 11 32.55 -21.86 -34.12
C ARG A 11 32.05 -23.23 -33.66
N PRO A 12 32.86 -24.01 -32.92
CA PRO A 12 32.48 -25.37 -32.48
C PRO A 12 31.37 -25.39 -31.41
N LEU A 13 31.11 -24.27 -30.73
CA LEU A 13 30.10 -24.16 -29.67
C LEU A 13 28.99 -23.19 -30.09
N ARG A 14 27.78 -23.74 -30.23
CA ARG A 14 26.52 -23.01 -30.49
C ARG A 14 25.83 -22.54 -29.20
N THR A 15 26.51 -22.62 -28.07
CA THR A 15 26.01 -22.21 -26.76
C THR A 15 26.56 -20.83 -26.38
N LEU A 16 25.78 -20.07 -25.61
CA LEU A 16 26.15 -18.76 -25.10
C LEU A 16 26.06 -18.81 -23.58
N SER A 17 27.15 -18.51 -22.89
CA SER A 17 27.15 -18.42 -21.42
C SER A 17 26.50 -17.11 -20.93
N THR A 18 26.01 -17.09 -19.69
CA THR A 18 25.47 -15.88 -19.03
C THR A 18 26.50 -14.74 -19.01
N LYS A 19 27.80 -15.06 -18.85
CA LYS A 19 28.88 -14.07 -18.85
C LYS A 19 29.03 -13.41 -20.22
N GLU A 20 29.02 -14.20 -21.29
CA GLU A 20 29.09 -13.69 -22.66
C GLU A 20 27.84 -12.90 -23.04
N PHE A 21 26.65 -13.40 -22.69
CA PHE A 21 25.39 -12.68 -22.89
C PHE A 21 25.42 -11.30 -22.22
N ARG A 22 25.83 -11.23 -20.94
CA ARG A 22 25.98 -9.97 -20.20
C ARG A 22 26.92 -9.02 -20.91
N HIS A 23 28.10 -9.48 -21.34
CA HIS A 23 29.05 -8.64 -22.07
C HIS A 23 28.46 -8.07 -23.36
N PHE A 24 27.73 -8.89 -24.13
CA PHE A 24 27.08 -8.44 -25.36
C PHE A 24 25.93 -7.47 -25.10
N ALA A 25 25.07 -7.73 -24.12
CA ALA A 25 23.98 -6.84 -23.75
C ALA A 25 24.53 -5.44 -23.39
N ASN A 26 25.62 -5.38 -22.61
CA ASN A 26 26.29 -4.13 -22.27
C ASN A 26 26.79 -3.39 -23.52
N LYS A 27 27.45 -4.12 -24.43
CA LYS A 27 28.05 -3.55 -25.64
C LYS A 27 27.00 -3.03 -26.62
N VAL A 28 25.87 -3.72 -26.77
CA VAL A 28 24.81 -3.39 -27.74
C VAL A 28 23.85 -2.35 -27.18
N GLY A 29 23.45 -2.50 -25.92
CA GLY A 29 22.45 -1.64 -25.29
C GLY A 29 22.97 -0.29 -24.81
N ASN A 30 24.28 -0.04 -24.90
CA ASN A 30 24.94 1.16 -24.34
C ASN A 30 24.55 1.40 -22.86
N LEU A 31 24.39 0.32 -22.10
CA LEU A 31 23.97 0.37 -20.71
C LEU A 31 25.12 0.89 -19.85
N GLU A 32 24.82 1.84 -18.97
CA GLU A 32 25.85 2.46 -18.12
C GLU A 32 26.47 1.46 -17.14
N ARG A 33 27.77 1.60 -16.89
CA ARG A 33 28.50 0.72 -15.96
C ARG A 33 27.89 0.70 -14.54
N PRO A 34 27.43 1.83 -13.95
CA PRO A 34 26.78 1.83 -12.63
C PRO A 34 25.51 0.98 -12.60
N PHE A 35 24.59 1.16 -13.57
CA PHE A 35 23.37 0.35 -13.68
C PHE A 35 23.68 -1.15 -13.70
N LEU A 36 24.66 -1.56 -14.51
CA LEU A 36 25.06 -2.96 -14.66
C LEU A 36 25.77 -3.54 -13.43
N LYS A 37 26.36 -2.68 -12.60
CA LYS A 37 27.00 -3.06 -11.33
C LYS A 37 25.93 -3.43 -10.30
N GLU A 38 24.76 -2.82 -10.36
CA GLU A 38 23.65 -3.08 -9.42
C GLU A 38 22.66 -4.13 -9.95
N PHE A 39 22.28 -4.05 -11.23
CA PHE A 39 21.21 -4.87 -11.82
C PHE A 39 21.46 -6.37 -11.66
N PHE A 40 22.65 -6.84 -12.06
CA PHE A 40 22.94 -8.27 -12.04
C PHE A 40 23.05 -8.84 -10.62
N PRO A 41 23.78 -8.21 -9.68
CA PRO A 41 23.74 -8.64 -8.28
C PRO A 41 22.31 -8.61 -7.71
N ARG A 42 21.55 -7.53 -7.92
CA ARG A 42 20.19 -7.36 -7.39
C ARG A 42 19.22 -8.45 -7.87
N TRP A 43 19.21 -8.75 -9.17
CA TRP A 43 18.15 -9.55 -9.78
C TRP A 43 18.55 -10.96 -10.23
N VAL A 44 19.86 -11.19 -10.39
CA VAL A 44 20.38 -12.45 -10.95
C VAL A 44 21.32 -13.14 -9.98
N GLY A 45 22.13 -12.38 -9.24
CA GLY A 45 23.14 -12.90 -8.32
C GLY A 45 22.61 -13.19 -6.91
N SER A 46 21.62 -12.43 -6.45
CA SER A 46 20.98 -12.61 -5.14
C SER A 46 19.80 -13.58 -5.21
N CYS A 47 19.52 -14.24 -4.08
CA CYS A 47 18.34 -15.09 -3.89
C CYS A 47 17.44 -14.52 -2.78
N GLY A 48 16.16 -14.91 -2.81
CA GLY A 48 15.14 -14.36 -1.92
C GLY A 48 14.74 -12.92 -2.28
N CYS A 49 13.90 -12.35 -1.42
CA CYS A 49 13.46 -10.96 -1.47
C CYS A 49 13.59 -10.31 -0.09
N PRO A 50 13.80 -8.98 -0.03
CA PRO A 50 13.80 -8.24 1.22
C PRO A 50 12.41 -8.29 1.85
N VAL A 51 12.38 -8.53 3.16
CA VAL A 51 11.19 -8.35 4.00
C VAL A 51 11.46 -7.15 4.89
N LEU A 52 10.71 -6.07 4.70
CA LEU A 52 10.89 -4.81 5.41
C LEU A 52 9.84 -4.68 6.50
N GLN A 53 10.29 -4.46 7.73
CA GLN A 53 9.44 -4.03 8.84
C GLN A 53 9.77 -2.59 9.15
N MET A 54 8.76 -1.72 9.05
CA MET A 54 8.93 -0.27 9.06
C MET A 54 7.97 0.37 10.05
N GLY A 55 8.41 1.44 10.69
CA GLY A 55 7.57 2.26 11.55
C GLY A 55 8.20 3.63 11.71
N PHE A 56 7.40 4.64 12.03
CA PHE A 56 7.90 6.00 12.12
C PHE A 56 7.32 6.80 13.28
N SER A 57 8.02 7.87 13.62
CA SER A 57 7.58 8.90 14.54
C SER A 57 7.75 10.28 13.89
N TYR A 58 6.82 11.20 14.15
CA TYR A 58 6.93 12.58 13.69
C TYR A 58 7.47 13.48 14.81
N ASN A 59 8.64 14.08 14.56
CA ASN A 59 9.26 15.03 15.46
C ASN A 59 8.79 16.46 15.14
N LYS A 60 7.77 16.93 15.87
CA LYS A 60 7.19 18.28 15.70
C LYS A 60 8.20 19.43 15.92
N ARG A 61 9.22 19.23 16.75
CA ARG A 61 10.23 20.27 17.04
C ARG A 61 11.20 20.44 15.88
N LYS A 62 11.67 19.33 15.30
CA LYS A 62 12.55 19.32 14.14
C LYS A 62 11.80 19.48 12.81
N ASN A 63 10.49 19.24 12.81
CA ASN A 63 9.68 19.07 11.61
C ASN A 63 10.22 17.94 10.71
N MET A 64 10.49 16.77 11.29
CA MET A 64 11.10 15.63 10.61
C MET A 64 10.38 14.33 10.95
N VAL A 65 10.43 13.37 10.03
CA VAL A 65 10.00 11.99 10.25
C VAL A 65 11.23 11.16 10.61
N GLU A 66 11.18 10.48 11.74
CA GLU A 66 12.16 9.50 12.16
C GLU A 66 11.61 8.12 11.77
N LEU A 67 12.18 7.51 10.72
CA LEU A 67 11.76 6.24 10.14
C LEU A 67 12.71 5.13 10.56
N ALA A 68 12.20 4.16 11.31
CA ALA A 68 12.92 2.94 11.66
C ALA A 68 12.60 1.84 10.63
N VAL A 69 13.64 1.16 10.15
CA VAL A 69 13.56 0.09 9.16
C VAL A 69 14.38 -1.11 9.62
N LEU A 70 13.75 -2.27 9.63
CA LEU A 70 14.38 -3.57 9.78
C LEU A 70 14.22 -4.36 8.47
N ARG A 71 15.34 -4.75 7.86
CA ARG A 71 15.41 -5.57 6.66
C ARG A 71 15.78 -7.01 7.00
N ALA A 72 14.86 -7.92 6.73
CA ALA A 72 15.07 -9.36 6.71
C ALA A 72 15.08 -9.89 5.27
N CYS A 73 15.18 -11.22 5.10
CA CYS A 73 15.22 -11.90 3.81
C CYS A 73 14.27 -13.11 3.84
N THR A 74 13.57 -13.38 2.74
CA THR A 74 12.74 -14.59 2.61
C THR A 74 13.56 -15.87 2.37
N ALA A 75 14.80 -15.75 1.90
CA ALA A 75 15.68 -16.91 1.78
C ALA A 75 16.09 -17.39 3.18
N THR A 76 15.97 -18.69 3.41
CA THR A 76 16.50 -19.31 4.62
C THR A 76 18.03 -19.20 4.62
N PRO A 77 18.67 -18.75 5.71
CA PRO A 77 20.12 -18.80 5.79
C PRO A 77 20.57 -20.25 5.67
N ASP A 78 21.37 -20.56 4.64
CA ASP A 78 21.92 -21.90 4.45
C ASP A 78 22.80 -22.26 5.65
N VAL A 79 22.32 -23.17 6.51
CA VAL A 79 23.06 -23.74 7.64
C VAL A 79 24.35 -24.46 7.18
N SER A 80 24.43 -24.77 5.88
CA SER A 80 25.54 -25.47 5.22
C SER A 80 26.66 -24.57 4.66
N ALA A 81 26.53 -23.24 4.72
CA ALA A 81 27.60 -22.31 4.29
C ALA A 81 28.76 -22.17 5.31
N GLY A 82 28.78 -23.00 6.36
CA GLY A 82 29.81 -23.04 7.40
C GLY A 82 31.04 -23.90 7.08
N VAL A 83 31.17 -24.46 5.86
CA VAL A 83 32.41 -25.13 5.44
C VAL A 83 33.14 -24.24 4.43
N PRO A 84 34.22 -23.53 4.83
CA PRO A 84 35.04 -22.80 3.88
C PRO A 84 35.85 -23.83 3.10
N ASN A 85 35.28 -24.36 2.01
CA ASN A 85 36.06 -25.12 1.06
C ASN A 85 36.91 -24.12 0.27
N GLY A 86 38.18 -24.03 0.68
CA GLY A 86 39.14 -23.05 0.20
C GLY A 86 39.32 -23.10 -1.32
N ASN A 87 39.02 -21.98 -1.96
CA ASN A 87 39.74 -21.54 -3.15
C ASN A 87 40.20 -20.10 -2.86
N PRO A 88 41.50 -19.85 -2.61
CA PRO A 88 41.98 -18.59 -2.04
C PRO A 88 42.04 -17.43 -3.05
N ASP A 89 41.44 -17.56 -4.23
CA ASP A 89 41.55 -16.59 -5.33
C ASP A 89 40.25 -15.79 -5.62
N SER A 90 39.22 -15.98 -4.80
CA SER A 90 38.07 -15.07 -4.76
C SER A 90 38.37 -13.95 -3.76
N GLY A 91 38.75 -12.79 -4.29
CA GLY A 91 39.06 -11.59 -3.53
C GLY A 91 38.10 -11.33 -2.38
N ASN A 92 38.71 -11.07 -1.23
CA ASN A 92 38.14 -10.49 -0.02
C ASN A 92 36.88 -9.65 -0.28
N GLY A 93 35.73 -10.15 0.15
CA GLY A 93 34.49 -9.40 0.18
C GLY A 93 33.57 -10.06 1.17
N GLU A 94 33.42 -9.48 2.35
CA GLU A 94 32.15 -9.54 3.05
C GLU A 94 31.07 -9.32 1.98
N GLY A 95 30.34 -10.38 1.63
CA GLY A 95 29.28 -10.28 0.64
C GLY A 95 28.28 -9.29 1.19
N ASP A 96 28.23 -8.10 0.60
CA ASP A 96 27.39 -7.00 1.07
C ASP A 96 25.95 -7.49 1.14
N VAL A 97 25.45 -7.69 2.37
CA VAL A 97 24.20 -8.43 2.61
C VAL A 97 23.03 -7.59 2.11
N GLY A 98 22.35 -8.04 1.06
CA GLY A 98 21.09 -7.45 0.59
C GLY A 98 21.02 -7.23 -0.92
N TRP A 99 20.27 -6.20 -1.31
CA TRP A 99 19.97 -5.83 -2.69
C TRP A 99 20.52 -4.44 -2.94
N PRO A 100 21.57 -4.27 -3.76
CA PRO A 100 22.22 -2.97 -3.91
C PRO A 100 21.24 -1.90 -4.38
N GLY A 101 21.50 -0.63 -4.08
CA GLY A 101 20.67 0.53 -4.46
C GLY A 101 19.94 1.16 -3.27
N MET A 102 19.16 2.21 -3.58
CA MET A 102 18.42 3.01 -2.62
C MET A 102 16.93 2.90 -2.92
N MET A 103 16.15 2.45 -1.94
CA MET A 103 14.69 2.46 -2.02
C MET A 103 14.15 3.85 -1.68
N SER A 104 13.12 4.26 -2.43
CA SER A 104 12.42 5.53 -2.21
C SER A 104 11.32 5.40 -1.16
N ILE A 105 11.24 6.38 -0.27
CA ILE A 105 10.12 6.58 0.66
C ILE A 105 9.33 7.79 0.20
N ARG A 106 8.05 7.60 -0.14
CA ARG A 106 7.13 8.68 -0.48
C ARG A 106 6.40 9.14 0.77
N VAL A 107 6.50 10.42 1.09
CA VAL A 107 5.78 11.05 2.20
C VAL A 107 4.65 11.88 1.63
N HIS A 108 3.41 11.54 1.99
CA HIS A 108 2.24 12.35 1.68
C HIS A 108 1.96 13.29 2.84
N GLU A 109 2.00 14.58 2.57
CA GLU A 109 1.80 15.65 3.53
C GLU A 109 0.61 16.53 3.13
N LEU A 110 0.23 17.49 3.97
CA LEU A 110 -0.85 18.43 3.69
C LEU A 110 -0.60 19.28 2.43
N ASP A 111 0.65 19.70 2.20
CA ASP A 111 0.99 20.62 1.11
C ASP A 111 1.49 19.92 -0.17
N GLY A 112 1.67 18.59 -0.14
CA GLY A 112 2.16 17.84 -1.29
C GLY A 112 2.64 16.42 -0.96
N MET A 113 3.20 15.76 -1.97
CA MET A 113 3.87 14.46 -1.82
C MET A 113 5.34 14.57 -2.25
N TYR A 114 6.24 13.94 -1.50
CA TYR A 114 7.68 14.05 -1.70
C TYR A 114 8.35 12.67 -1.69
N ASP A 115 9.19 12.41 -2.69
CA ASP A 115 9.95 11.16 -2.81
C ASP A 115 11.37 11.32 -2.26
N HIS A 116 11.76 10.40 -1.38
CA HIS A 116 13.05 10.39 -0.71
C HIS A 116 13.81 9.07 -1.00
N PRO A 117 14.75 9.03 -1.95
CA PRO A 117 15.59 7.86 -2.25
C PRO A 117 16.67 7.68 -1.17
N ILE A 118 16.24 7.35 0.05
CA ILE A 118 17.06 7.48 1.27
C ILE A 118 17.24 6.17 2.03
N LEU A 119 16.61 5.06 1.62
CA LEU A 119 16.76 3.77 2.30
C LEU A 119 17.77 2.86 1.56
N PRO A 120 19.01 2.70 2.05
CA PRO A 120 19.94 1.69 1.56
C PRO A 120 19.37 0.27 1.64
N MET A 121 19.40 -0.45 0.51
CA MET A 121 18.89 -1.82 0.41
C MET A 121 19.97 -2.92 0.53
N ALA A 122 21.23 -2.51 0.70
CA ALA A 122 22.36 -3.35 1.10
C ALA A 122 23.00 -2.83 2.41
N GLY A 123 24.01 -3.52 2.94
CA GLY A 123 24.68 -3.13 4.19
C GLY A 123 23.85 -3.43 5.45
N GLU A 124 23.79 -2.47 6.37
CA GLU A 124 23.12 -2.63 7.67
C GLU A 124 21.64 -3.02 7.53
N THR A 125 21.22 -4.01 8.32
CA THR A 125 19.84 -4.53 8.31
C THR A 125 18.89 -3.70 9.18
N TRP A 126 19.41 -3.00 10.18
CA TRP A 126 18.65 -2.08 11.02
C TRP A 126 19.09 -0.66 10.73
N GLN A 127 18.16 0.21 10.33
CA GLN A 127 18.46 1.57 9.92
C GLN A 127 17.45 2.54 10.55
N LEU A 128 17.94 3.70 11.00
CA LEU A 128 17.13 4.81 11.46
C LEU A 128 17.39 6.01 10.55
N LEU A 129 16.37 6.41 9.78
CA LEU A 129 16.45 7.45 8.77
C LEU A 129 15.71 8.69 9.25
N GLU A 130 16.28 9.86 8.97
CA GLU A 130 15.66 11.15 9.22
C GLU A 130 15.18 11.76 7.90
N ILE A 131 13.87 11.96 7.74
CA ILE A 131 13.25 12.52 6.53
C ILE A 131 12.70 13.90 6.85
N GLN A 132 13.11 14.91 6.08
CA GLN A 132 12.61 16.27 6.25
C GLN A 132 11.12 16.36 5.86
N CYS A 133 10.28 16.87 6.77
CA CYS A 133 8.91 17.20 6.44
C CYS A 133 8.84 18.65 5.92
N HIS A 134 8.11 18.87 4.83
CA HIS A 134 8.08 20.18 4.15
C HIS A 134 6.91 21.05 4.62
N SER A 135 5.78 20.41 4.87
CA SER A 135 4.54 21.02 5.32
C SER A 135 4.70 21.58 6.72
N LYS A 136 4.08 22.74 6.97
CA LYS A 136 4.10 23.40 8.29
C LYS A 136 2.69 23.54 8.82
N LEU A 137 2.46 23.05 10.03
CA LEU A 137 1.18 23.25 10.69
C LEU A 137 0.95 24.73 10.98
N ALA A 138 -0.14 25.28 10.48
CA ALA A 138 -0.57 26.63 10.83
C ALA A 138 -0.86 26.69 12.34
N ALA A 139 -0.24 27.65 13.03
CA ALA A 139 -0.52 27.86 14.45
C ALA A 139 -2.00 28.23 14.64
N LYS A 140 -2.74 27.43 15.41
CA LYS A 140 -4.13 27.74 15.79
C LYS A 140 -4.15 29.07 16.55
N ARG A 141 -4.56 30.15 15.87
CA ARG A 141 -4.87 31.43 16.51
C ARG A 141 -6.24 31.29 17.15
N PHE A 142 -6.28 30.98 18.46
CA PHE A 142 -7.52 31.06 19.22
C PHE A 142 -7.98 32.52 19.26
N PRO A 143 -9.22 32.84 18.83
CA PRO A 143 -9.79 34.15 19.08
C PRO A 143 -9.88 34.35 20.61
N LYS A 144 -9.28 35.42 21.14
CA LYS A 144 -9.49 35.80 22.53
C LYS A 144 -10.99 36.02 22.75
N PRO A 145 -11.61 35.47 23.81
CA PRO A 145 -12.99 35.79 24.12
C PRO A 145 -13.07 37.30 24.38
N LYS A 146 -13.82 38.02 23.54
CA LYS A 146 -14.14 39.43 23.79
C LYS A 146 -14.96 39.49 25.07
N LYS A 147 -14.36 40.06 26.11
CA LYS A 147 -15.03 40.37 27.37
C LYS A 147 -16.01 41.52 27.12
N GLY A 148 -17.30 41.22 27.16
CA GLY A 148 -18.36 42.19 27.47
C GLY A 148 -19.39 42.48 26.38
N SER A 149 -20.57 41.86 26.51
CA SER A 149 -21.88 42.53 26.44
C SER A 149 -22.98 41.56 26.90
N LYS A 150 -23.98 42.08 27.61
CA LYS A 150 -25.02 41.42 28.43
C LYS A 150 -25.88 40.36 27.70
N PRO A 151 -26.55 39.44 28.44
CA PRO A 151 -27.43 38.43 27.87
C PRO A 151 -28.78 39.04 27.53
N ASP A 152 -29.25 38.83 26.31
CA ASP A 152 -30.67 38.95 25.98
C ASP A 152 -31.12 37.62 25.39
N GLY A 153 -32.18 37.07 25.96
CA GLY A 153 -32.63 35.70 25.74
C GLY A 153 -33.31 35.55 24.39
N SER A 154 -32.90 34.52 23.65
CA SER A 154 -33.65 33.96 22.53
C SER A 154 -33.18 32.53 22.32
N ASP A 155 -34.03 31.58 22.71
CA ASP A 155 -33.90 30.18 22.35
C ASP A 155 -34.11 30.03 20.84
N ASP A 156 -33.05 29.61 20.12
CA ASP A 156 -33.20 28.97 18.82
C ASP A 156 -32.26 27.76 18.78
N ASN A 157 -32.88 26.59 18.86
CA ASN A 157 -32.25 25.28 18.85
C ASN A 157 -32.24 24.80 17.39
N GLY A 158 -31.11 24.94 16.71
CA GLY A 158 -30.92 24.51 15.33
C GLY A 158 -29.50 24.01 15.07
N ASP A 159 -29.36 22.69 15.03
CA ASP A 159 -28.31 21.93 14.32
C ASP A 159 -26.86 22.40 14.46
N ALA A 160 -26.24 22.04 15.58
CA ALA A 160 -24.78 21.99 15.73
C ALA A 160 -24.31 20.61 16.21
N VAL A 161 -24.87 19.54 15.66
CA VAL A 161 -24.39 18.16 15.85
C VAL A 161 -24.18 17.57 14.45
N SER A 162 -22.99 17.69 13.86
CA SER A 162 -22.19 16.51 13.48
C SER A 162 -20.87 16.86 12.77
N THR A 163 -20.13 17.87 13.22
CA THR A 163 -18.76 18.13 12.71
C THR A 163 -17.66 17.85 13.73
N LEU A 164 -17.96 17.16 14.83
CA LEU A 164 -17.03 17.03 15.95
C LEU A 164 -16.10 15.79 15.87
N ASP A 165 -16.36 14.81 15.01
CA ASP A 165 -15.64 13.53 15.07
C ASP A 165 -14.63 13.27 13.92
N MET A 166 -14.26 14.28 13.13
CA MET A 166 -13.25 14.17 12.06
C MET A 166 -11.96 14.95 12.35
N ARG A 167 -11.65 15.22 13.63
CA ARG A 167 -10.44 15.93 14.06
C ARG A 167 -9.44 14.99 14.74
N SER A 168 -8.80 14.12 13.97
CA SER A 168 -7.73 13.25 14.48
C SER A 168 -6.53 13.20 13.53
N ASN A 169 -5.79 14.32 13.45
CA ASN A 169 -4.31 14.38 13.51
C ASN A 169 -3.82 15.84 13.50
N SER A 170 -4.29 16.72 14.40
CA SER A 170 -3.93 18.15 14.32
C SER A 170 -2.49 18.49 14.74
N ASP A 171 -1.70 17.48 15.09
CA ASP A 171 -0.33 17.64 15.58
C ASP A 171 0.75 17.17 14.62
N SER A 172 0.36 16.63 13.45
CA SER A 172 1.27 16.25 12.38
C SER A 172 0.70 16.66 11.02
N PRO A 173 1.53 17.21 10.10
CA PRO A 173 1.11 17.49 8.74
C PRO A 173 1.14 16.26 7.82
N LEU A 174 1.44 15.07 8.36
CA LEU A 174 1.55 13.83 7.61
C LEU A 174 0.16 13.21 7.36
N LEU A 175 -0.07 12.77 6.12
CA LEU A 175 -1.28 12.09 5.70
C LEU A 175 -1.09 10.56 5.64
N TRP A 176 -0.04 10.07 4.98
CA TRP A 176 0.43 8.67 4.97
C TRP A 176 1.83 8.57 4.38
N LEU A 177 2.51 7.43 4.55
CA LEU A 177 3.80 7.14 3.94
C LEU A 177 3.70 5.88 3.08
N ARG A 178 4.54 5.80 2.03
CA ARG A 178 4.73 4.60 1.20
C ARG A 178 6.21 4.30 1.06
N ALA A 179 6.55 3.02 1.14
CA ALA A 179 7.87 2.52 0.73
C ALA A 179 7.76 1.94 -0.67
N ASP A 180 8.79 2.18 -1.49
CA ASP A 180 8.90 1.72 -2.87
C ASP A 180 7.69 2.02 -3.75
N PRO A 181 7.31 3.31 -3.90
CA PRO A 181 6.13 3.68 -4.68
C PRO A 181 6.19 3.24 -6.14
N GLU A 182 7.39 3.13 -6.72
CA GLU A 182 7.61 2.74 -8.11
C GLU A 182 7.83 1.22 -8.29
N MET A 183 7.76 0.45 -7.19
CA MET A 183 7.96 -1.01 -7.17
C MET A 183 9.27 -1.45 -7.82
N GLU A 184 10.35 -0.73 -7.51
CA GLU A 184 11.68 -1.04 -8.03
C GLU A 184 12.28 -2.30 -7.41
N TYR A 185 11.76 -2.76 -6.27
CA TYR A 185 12.21 -3.95 -5.57
C TYR A 185 11.09 -4.99 -5.51
N LEU A 186 11.46 -6.25 -5.73
CA LEU A 186 10.59 -7.37 -5.37
C LEU A 186 10.69 -7.55 -3.86
N ALA A 187 9.87 -6.83 -3.09
CA ALA A 187 9.95 -6.74 -1.64
C ALA A 187 8.62 -7.07 -0.97
N GLU A 188 8.68 -7.60 0.25
CA GLU A 188 7.56 -7.66 1.17
C GLU A 188 7.68 -6.49 2.15
N ILE A 189 6.63 -5.66 2.25
CA ILE A 189 6.68 -4.40 3.02
C ILE A 189 5.61 -4.41 4.09
N HIS A 190 6.04 -4.50 5.34
CA HIS A 190 5.20 -4.36 6.54
C HIS A 190 5.42 -2.97 7.14
N PHE A 191 4.48 -2.07 6.89
CA PHE A 191 4.57 -0.69 7.35
C PHE A 191 3.61 -0.45 8.51
N ASN A 192 4.11 -0.05 9.66
CA ASN A 192 3.28 0.33 10.80
C ASN A 192 2.96 1.83 10.74
N GLN A 193 1.73 2.16 10.36
CA GLN A 193 1.19 3.52 10.38
C GLN A 193 -0.24 3.56 10.97
N PRO A 194 -0.68 4.70 11.53
CA PRO A 194 -2.02 4.83 12.11
C PRO A 194 -3.15 4.49 11.12
N VAL A 195 -4.25 3.91 11.61
CA VAL A 195 -5.41 3.51 10.81
C VAL A 195 -5.94 4.62 9.90
N GLN A 196 -5.99 5.87 10.40
CA GLN A 196 -6.44 7.01 9.59
C GLN A 196 -5.54 7.27 8.37
N MET A 197 -4.26 6.93 8.43
CA MET A 197 -3.34 7.05 7.29
C MET A 197 -3.64 5.99 6.22
N TRP A 198 -3.99 4.76 6.62
CA TRP A 198 -4.46 3.73 5.69
C TRP A 198 -5.78 4.10 5.02
N ILE A 199 -6.71 4.69 5.77
CA ILE A 199 -7.95 5.25 5.21
C ILE A 199 -7.63 6.37 4.20
N ASN A 200 -6.73 7.30 4.56
CA ASN A 200 -6.30 8.35 3.64
C ASN A 200 -5.69 7.78 2.36
N GLN A 201 -4.84 6.74 2.47
CA GLN A 201 -4.22 6.08 1.33
C GLN A 201 -5.28 5.43 0.43
N LEU A 202 -6.26 4.72 1.00
CA LEU A 202 -7.36 4.13 0.24
C LEU A 202 -8.19 5.20 -0.51
N GLU A 203 -8.52 6.30 0.15
CA GLU A 203 -9.40 7.33 -0.40
C GLU A 203 -8.72 8.30 -1.39
N LYS A 204 -7.42 8.55 -1.24
CA LYS A 204 -6.73 9.67 -1.90
C LYS A 204 -5.59 9.24 -2.81
N ASP A 205 -5.01 8.06 -2.62
CA ASP A 205 -3.97 7.57 -3.52
C ASP A 205 -4.59 7.19 -4.87
N ARG A 206 -3.85 7.41 -5.96
CA ARG A 206 -4.28 7.07 -7.33
C ARG A 206 -3.71 5.75 -7.81
N ASP A 207 -2.83 5.16 -7.02
CA ASP A 207 -2.19 3.90 -7.30
C ASP A 207 -3.06 2.72 -6.83
N VAL A 208 -3.42 1.86 -7.78
CA VAL A 208 -4.28 0.69 -7.53
C VAL A 208 -3.63 -0.32 -6.58
N VAL A 209 -2.30 -0.45 -6.61
CA VAL A 209 -1.54 -1.35 -5.71
C VAL A 209 -1.55 -0.78 -4.30
N ALA A 210 -1.38 0.53 -4.16
CA ALA A 210 -1.46 1.19 -2.86
C ALA A 210 -2.85 1.11 -2.24
N GLN A 211 -3.91 1.26 -3.05
CA GLN A 211 -5.30 1.11 -2.60
C GLN A 211 -5.59 -0.34 -2.17
N SER A 212 -5.18 -1.33 -2.97
CA SER A 212 -5.32 -2.76 -2.65
C SER A 212 -4.58 -3.11 -1.35
N HIS A 213 -3.35 -2.66 -1.18
CA HIS A 213 -2.59 -2.86 0.05
C HIS A 213 -3.26 -2.20 1.26
N ALA A 214 -3.80 -0.98 1.11
CA ALA A 214 -4.52 -0.33 2.20
C ALA A 214 -5.76 -1.15 2.63
N ILE A 215 -6.53 -1.71 1.69
CA ILE A 215 -7.66 -2.60 2.01
C ILE A 215 -7.19 -3.82 2.79
N GLN A 216 -6.12 -4.49 2.33
CA GLN A 216 -5.58 -5.67 3.00
C GLN A 216 -5.20 -5.38 4.46
N ILE A 217 -4.54 -4.25 4.72
CA ILE A 217 -4.16 -3.86 6.08
C ILE A 217 -5.39 -3.50 6.93
N LEU A 218 -6.35 -2.75 6.36
CA LEU A 218 -7.58 -2.37 7.05
C LEU A 218 -8.45 -3.57 7.42
N GLU A 219 -8.51 -4.58 6.55
CA GLU A 219 -9.21 -5.84 6.76
C GLU A 219 -8.56 -6.69 7.86
N ALA A 220 -7.23 -6.69 7.93
CA ALA A 220 -6.47 -7.47 8.92
C ALA A 220 -6.43 -6.84 10.32
N LEU A 221 -7.09 -5.69 10.54
CA LEU A 221 -7.10 -5.03 11.85
C LEU A 221 -7.82 -5.89 12.90
N PRO A 222 -7.25 -6.05 14.12
CA PRO A 222 -7.89 -6.82 15.19
C PRO A 222 -9.24 -6.26 15.65
N GLN A 223 -9.43 -4.95 15.53
CA GLN A 223 -10.68 -4.26 15.85
C GLN A 223 -11.06 -3.34 14.69
N LEU A 224 -12.21 -3.62 14.10
CA LEU A 224 -12.76 -2.84 13.00
C LEU A 224 -13.60 -1.70 13.55
N SER A 225 -13.22 -0.46 13.21
CA SER A 225 -13.99 0.73 13.58
C SER A 225 -14.99 1.11 12.48
N PHE A 226 -16.05 1.84 12.85
CA PHE A 226 -17.01 2.38 11.89
C PHE A 226 -16.36 3.25 10.79
N SER A 227 -15.25 3.93 11.09
CA SER A 227 -14.52 4.71 10.08
C SER A 227 -13.93 3.83 8.98
N VAL A 228 -13.45 2.63 9.32
CA VAL A 228 -12.91 1.66 8.35
C VAL A 228 -14.06 1.11 7.49
N VAL A 229 -15.15 0.69 8.12
CA VAL A 229 -16.35 0.18 7.42
C VAL A 229 -16.89 1.22 6.42
N ASN A 230 -16.98 2.48 6.85
CA ASN A 230 -17.42 3.58 6.00
C ASN A 230 -16.45 3.86 4.84
N ALA A 231 -15.14 3.86 5.09
CA ALA A 231 -14.13 4.06 4.06
C ALA A 231 -14.21 2.96 2.98
N LEU A 232 -14.32 1.69 3.38
CA LEU A 232 -14.48 0.55 2.46
C LEU A 232 -15.78 0.67 1.64
N ASN A 233 -16.91 0.99 2.28
CA ASN A 233 -18.19 1.19 1.60
C ASN A 233 -18.16 2.37 0.60
N ASN A 234 -17.51 3.48 0.98
CA ASN A 234 -17.35 4.64 0.11
C ASN A 234 -16.49 4.29 -1.11
N PHE A 235 -15.38 3.58 -0.90
CA PHE A 235 -14.51 3.14 -1.99
C PHE A 235 -15.21 2.16 -2.93
N LEU A 236 -15.95 1.17 -2.40
CA LEU A 236 -16.80 0.27 -3.19
C LEU A 236 -17.81 1.05 -4.05
N SER A 237 -18.34 2.14 -3.52
CA SER A 237 -19.34 2.99 -4.18
C SER A 237 -18.78 3.93 -5.24
N ASP A 238 -17.47 4.16 -5.27
CA ASP A 238 -16.84 5.04 -6.26
C ASP A 238 -16.70 4.32 -7.61
N SER A 239 -17.53 4.70 -8.58
CA SER A 239 -17.47 4.14 -9.94
C SER A 239 -16.20 4.51 -10.70
N LYS A 240 -15.42 5.50 -10.22
CA LYS A 240 -14.14 5.89 -10.83
C LYS A 240 -12.97 5.02 -10.35
N ALA A 241 -13.14 4.32 -9.22
CA ALA A 241 -12.13 3.42 -8.70
C ALA A 241 -12.00 2.15 -9.56
N PHE A 242 -10.81 1.57 -9.59
CA PHE A 242 -10.56 0.37 -10.38
C PHE A 242 -11.41 -0.80 -9.85
N TRP A 243 -12.20 -1.40 -10.74
CA TRP A 243 -13.25 -2.36 -10.36
C TRP A 243 -12.75 -3.59 -9.60
N ARG A 244 -11.52 -4.05 -9.83
CA ARG A 244 -10.93 -5.16 -9.05
C ARG A 244 -10.68 -4.79 -7.59
N VAL A 245 -10.18 -3.58 -7.35
CA VAL A 245 -9.96 -3.08 -5.98
C VAL A 245 -11.30 -2.78 -5.30
N ARG A 246 -12.33 -2.37 -6.06
CA ARG A 246 -13.72 -2.29 -5.54
C ARG A 246 -14.24 -3.66 -5.10
N ILE A 247 -13.94 -4.73 -5.85
CA ILE A 247 -14.29 -6.10 -5.44
C ILE A 247 -13.55 -6.48 -4.15
N GLU A 248 -12.25 -6.19 -4.04
CA GLU A 248 -11.50 -6.41 -2.79
C GLU A 248 -12.13 -5.66 -1.61
N ALA A 249 -12.52 -4.40 -1.79
CA ALA A 249 -13.23 -3.63 -0.77
C ALA A 249 -14.56 -4.27 -0.37
N ALA A 250 -15.30 -4.88 -1.31
CA ALA A 250 -16.52 -5.63 -1.00
C ALA A 250 -16.26 -6.88 -0.15
N PHE A 251 -15.19 -7.63 -0.45
CA PHE A 251 -14.79 -8.80 0.35
C PHE A 251 -14.33 -8.39 1.75
N ALA A 252 -13.49 -7.35 1.86
CA ALA A 252 -13.09 -6.80 3.15
C ALA A 252 -14.31 -6.33 3.95
N LEU A 253 -15.26 -5.64 3.31
CA LEU A 253 -16.52 -5.20 3.93
C LEU A 253 -17.37 -6.38 4.41
N ALA A 254 -17.40 -7.48 3.66
CA ALA A 254 -18.08 -8.70 4.11
C ALA A 254 -17.45 -9.27 5.38
N ASN A 255 -16.11 -9.29 5.47
CA ASN A 255 -15.39 -9.72 6.67
C ASN A 255 -15.61 -8.78 7.86
N THR A 256 -16.11 -7.56 7.65
CA THR A 256 -16.48 -6.65 8.74
C THR A 256 -17.84 -6.89 9.36
N ALA A 257 -18.73 -7.71 8.77
CA ALA A 257 -20.05 -7.91 9.37
C ALA A 257 -20.00 -8.93 10.51
N SER A 258 -19.96 -8.40 11.72
CA SER A 258 -19.97 -9.12 12.97
C SER A 258 -20.94 -8.45 13.95
N GLU A 259 -21.20 -9.07 15.10
CA GLU A 259 -22.05 -8.48 16.13
C GLU A 259 -21.43 -7.19 16.70
N GLU A 260 -20.11 -7.10 16.77
CA GLU A 260 -19.39 -5.91 17.29
C GLU A 260 -19.58 -4.67 16.42
N THR A 261 -19.82 -4.86 15.12
CA THR A 261 -20.07 -3.79 14.15
C THR A 261 -21.56 -3.62 13.83
N ASP A 262 -22.44 -4.26 14.60
CA ASP A 262 -23.90 -4.31 14.36
C ASP A 262 -24.22 -4.71 12.90
N TRP A 263 -23.46 -5.66 12.36
CA TRP A 263 -23.63 -6.16 10.99
C TRP A 263 -23.55 -5.08 9.91
N ALA A 264 -22.93 -3.93 10.19
CA ALA A 264 -22.89 -2.78 9.29
C ALA A 264 -22.39 -3.14 7.89
N GLY A 265 -21.33 -3.94 7.78
CA GLY A 265 -20.78 -4.41 6.50
C GLY A 265 -21.82 -5.14 5.63
N LEU A 266 -22.62 -6.02 6.23
CA LEU A 266 -23.70 -6.74 5.53
C LEU A 266 -24.78 -5.78 5.06
N PHE A 267 -25.22 -4.86 5.92
CA PHE A 267 -26.22 -3.85 5.54
C PHE A 267 -25.75 -2.97 4.38
N HIS A 268 -24.48 -2.56 4.40
CA HIS A 268 -23.88 -1.80 3.31
C HIS A 268 -23.85 -2.57 2.00
N LEU A 269 -23.42 -3.84 2.00
CA LEU A 269 -23.39 -4.69 0.80
C LEU A 269 -24.79 -4.94 0.23
N VAL A 270 -25.77 -5.25 1.07
CA VAL A 270 -27.16 -5.44 0.64
C VAL A 270 -27.75 -4.15 0.08
N LYS A 271 -27.52 -3.02 0.74
CA LYS A 271 -27.94 -1.70 0.26
C LYS A 271 -27.32 -1.37 -1.09
N PHE A 272 -26.01 -1.58 -1.23
CA PHE A 272 -25.29 -1.39 -2.48
C PHE A 272 -25.89 -2.25 -3.60
N TYR A 273 -26.05 -3.56 -3.36
CA TYR A 273 -26.56 -4.49 -4.36
C TYR A 273 -27.99 -4.15 -4.78
N LYS A 274 -28.88 -3.91 -3.81
CA LYS A 274 -30.28 -3.54 -4.07
C LYS A 274 -30.38 -2.25 -4.89
N SER A 275 -29.60 -1.22 -4.55
CA SER A 275 -29.63 0.07 -5.26
C SER A 275 -29.31 -0.04 -6.76
N ARG A 276 -28.54 -1.05 -7.16
CA ARG A 276 -28.06 -1.23 -8.54
C ARG A 276 -28.84 -2.30 -9.30
N ARG A 277 -29.15 -3.41 -8.63
CA ARG A 277 -29.80 -4.58 -9.26
C ARG A 277 -31.31 -4.59 -9.16
N PHE A 278 -31.95 -3.75 -8.35
CA PHE A 278 -33.41 -3.75 -8.25
C PHE A 278 -34.00 -2.47 -8.83
N ASP A 279 -35.13 -2.63 -9.50
CA ASP A 279 -35.95 -1.49 -9.91
C ASP A 279 -36.79 -1.03 -8.72
N ALA A 280 -36.69 0.26 -8.39
CA ALA A 280 -37.37 0.83 -7.22
C ALA A 280 -38.90 0.87 -7.36
N ASN A 281 -39.43 0.85 -8.58
CA ASN A 281 -40.87 0.95 -8.83
C ASN A 281 -41.56 -0.41 -8.78
N ILE A 282 -40.92 -1.46 -9.32
CA ILE A 282 -41.50 -2.80 -9.41
C ILE A 282 -40.94 -3.80 -8.40
N GLY A 283 -39.84 -3.47 -7.72
CA GLY A 283 -39.21 -4.33 -6.72
C GLY A 283 -38.57 -5.61 -7.29
N LEU A 284 -38.45 -5.72 -8.62
CA LEU A 284 -37.86 -6.87 -9.30
C LEU A 284 -36.41 -6.59 -9.73
N PRO A 285 -35.58 -7.65 -9.89
CA PRO A 285 -34.24 -7.51 -10.42
C PRO A 285 -34.22 -6.93 -11.85
N LYS A 286 -33.33 -5.97 -12.09
CA LYS A 286 -33.02 -5.44 -13.42
C LYS A 286 -32.30 -6.50 -14.26
N PRO A 287 -32.49 -6.49 -15.60
CA PRO A 287 -31.65 -7.27 -16.51
C PRO A 287 -30.17 -6.95 -16.32
N ASN A 288 -29.29 -7.88 -16.73
CA ASN A 288 -27.86 -7.59 -16.76
C ASN A 288 -27.57 -6.46 -17.74
N ASP A 289 -26.78 -5.48 -17.31
CA ASP A 289 -26.22 -4.46 -18.18
C ASP A 289 -24.77 -4.83 -18.54
N PHE A 290 -24.51 -5.02 -19.83
CA PHE A 290 -23.19 -5.37 -20.35
C PHE A 290 -22.49 -4.18 -21.03
N HIS A 291 -23.06 -2.97 -20.94
CA HIS A 291 -22.39 -1.76 -21.42
C HIS A 291 -21.34 -1.27 -20.41
N ASP A 292 -21.51 -1.61 -19.14
CA ASP A 292 -20.56 -1.34 -18.05
C ASP A 292 -20.02 -2.67 -17.47
N PHE A 293 -19.03 -3.25 -18.16
CA PHE A 293 -18.36 -4.45 -17.68
C PHE A 293 -17.71 -4.28 -16.29
N PRO A 294 -17.02 -3.16 -15.98
CA PRO A 294 -16.53 -2.89 -14.63
C PRO A 294 -17.61 -3.04 -13.55
N GLU A 295 -18.76 -2.37 -13.70
CA GLU A 295 -19.84 -2.44 -12.72
C GLU A 295 -20.51 -3.83 -12.70
N TYR A 296 -20.64 -4.48 -13.86
CA TYR A 296 -21.13 -5.85 -13.95
C TYR A 296 -20.31 -6.81 -13.08
N PHE A 297 -18.97 -6.78 -13.21
CA PHE A 297 -18.08 -7.66 -12.44
C PHE A 297 -18.11 -7.36 -10.94
N VAL A 298 -18.24 -6.08 -10.55
CA VAL A 298 -18.43 -5.71 -9.14
C VAL A 298 -19.71 -6.33 -8.60
N LEU A 299 -20.84 -6.17 -9.31
CA LEU A 299 -22.14 -6.70 -8.91
C LEU A 299 -22.16 -8.23 -8.84
N GLU A 300 -21.51 -8.90 -9.79
CA GLU A 300 -21.37 -10.35 -9.79
C GLU A 300 -20.62 -10.83 -8.53
N ASN A 301 -19.52 -10.19 -8.18
CA ASN A 301 -18.69 -10.61 -7.05
C ASN A 301 -19.25 -10.20 -5.69
N ILE A 302 -20.09 -9.17 -5.60
CA ILE A 302 -20.82 -8.86 -4.35
C ILE A 302 -21.69 -10.04 -3.93
N ARG A 303 -22.34 -10.72 -4.88
CA ARG A 303 -23.09 -11.94 -4.57
C ARG A 303 -22.19 -12.99 -3.90
N ASN A 304 -20.96 -13.16 -4.39
CA ASN A 304 -20.01 -14.09 -3.80
C ASN A 304 -19.56 -13.64 -2.40
N SER A 305 -19.31 -12.34 -2.21
CA SER A 305 -18.97 -11.79 -0.88
C SER A 305 -20.08 -12.02 0.14
N LEU A 306 -21.36 -11.93 -0.26
CA LEU A 306 -22.51 -12.25 0.58
C LEU A 306 -22.61 -13.75 0.92
N LEU A 307 -21.99 -14.63 0.14
CA LEU A 307 -21.95 -16.08 0.43
C LEU A 307 -20.79 -16.45 1.37
N CYS A 308 -19.80 -15.57 1.53
CA CYS A 308 -18.69 -15.76 2.47
C CYS A 308 -19.11 -15.55 3.93
N PHE A 309 -20.34 -15.08 4.20
CA PHE A 309 -20.89 -15.02 5.55
C PHE A 309 -21.06 -16.42 6.13
N PRO A 310 -20.63 -16.66 7.39
CA PRO A 310 -20.96 -17.90 8.09
C PRO A 310 -22.48 -18.07 8.13
N LEU A 311 -22.99 -19.09 7.42
CA LEU A 311 -24.41 -19.44 7.33
C LEU A 311 -25.11 -19.66 8.70
N ALA A 312 -24.34 -19.68 9.80
CA ALA A 312 -24.85 -19.82 11.15
C ALA A 312 -25.66 -18.59 11.64
N SER A 313 -25.39 -17.39 11.10
CA SER A 313 -26.03 -16.15 11.61
C SER A 313 -27.23 -15.66 10.80
N LEU A 314 -27.47 -16.22 9.61
CA LEU A 314 -28.56 -15.83 8.70
C LEU A 314 -29.92 -16.50 8.99
N ARG A 315 -30.08 -17.17 10.15
CA ARG A 315 -31.36 -17.81 10.50
C ARG A 315 -32.48 -16.85 10.91
N PHE A 316 -32.23 -15.55 10.97
CA PHE A 316 -33.27 -14.55 11.19
C PHE A 316 -33.09 -13.40 10.20
N GLN A 317 -34.20 -12.99 9.57
CA GLN A 317 -34.38 -11.83 8.67
C GLN A 317 -34.16 -12.04 7.16
N TRP A 318 -34.94 -12.96 6.58
CA TRP A 318 -35.45 -12.82 5.22
C TRP A 318 -36.97 -12.63 5.26
#